data_AF-A0A850A9X7-F1
#
_entry.id   AF-A0A850A9X7-F1
#
_cell.length_a   1.000
_cell.length_b   1.000
_cell.length_c   1.000
_cell.angle_alpha   90.00
_cell.angle_beta   90.00
_cell.angle_gamma   90.00
#
_symmetry.space_group_name_H-M   'P 1'
#
loop_
_entity.id
_entity.type
_entity.pdbx_description
1 polymer ?
#
loop_
_entity_poly.entity_id
_entity_poly.type
_entity_poly.pdbx_seq_one_letter_code
_entity_poly.pdbx_strand_id
1 'polypeptide(L)'
;MTAGRKTLTENKDWGTPSKYIKAVREVFGGKIDLDPCSNEHSLVNATVEFMLPEHDGLKEIWDFPTIYVNPPYGKDKERNTTIKNWLAKCAEAHRKFGSEVLALVPVATNTNHWKKFVFGKAAAICFLL
;
A
#
# COMPACT_ATOMS: atom_id res chain seq x y z
N MET A 1 -24.11 22.78 -5.01
CA MET A 1 -23.24 23.12 -3.86
C MET A 1 -22.25 21.99 -3.63
N THR A 2 -21.12 21.97 -4.34
CA THR A 2 -20.05 21.00 -4.14
C THR A 2 -19.13 21.51 -3.05
N ALA A 3 -19.13 20.86 -1.88
CA ALA A 3 -18.12 21.09 -0.86
C ALA A 3 -16.77 20.61 -1.41
N GLY A 4 -16.02 21.52 -2.03
CA GLY A 4 -14.67 21.26 -2.51
C GLY A 4 -13.80 20.86 -1.33
N ARG A 5 -13.48 19.56 -1.21
CA ARG A 5 -12.48 19.08 -0.27
C ARG A 5 -11.12 19.63 -0.71
N LYS A 6 -10.62 20.63 0.03
CA LYS A 6 -9.23 21.06 -0.05
C LYS A 6 -8.40 20.03 0.72
N THR A 7 -7.50 19.31 0.06
CA THR A 7 -6.58 18.39 0.72
C THR A 7 -5.62 19.21 1.59
N LEU A 8 -5.68 19.01 2.92
CA LEU A 8 -5.01 19.86 3.92
C LEU A 8 -3.54 19.47 4.21
N THR A 9 -3.02 18.38 3.65
CA THR A 9 -1.70 17.84 4.00
C THR A 9 -0.81 17.75 2.77
N GLU A 10 0.29 18.52 2.77
CA GLU A 10 1.34 18.47 1.75
C GLU A 10 2.37 17.35 2.03
N ASN A 11 2.51 16.91 3.29
CA ASN A 11 3.33 15.75 3.64
C ASN A 11 2.64 14.45 3.20
N LYS A 12 3.23 13.79 2.20
CA LYS A 12 2.76 12.52 1.63
C LYS A 12 3.55 11.31 2.12
N ASP A 13 4.71 11.54 2.74
CA ASP A 13 5.62 10.49 3.19
C ASP A 13 5.35 10.14 4.66
N TRP A 14 4.20 9.53 4.90
CA TRP A 14 3.88 8.97 6.20
C TRP A 14 4.54 7.60 6.32
N GLY A 15 5.71 7.56 6.96
CA GLY A 15 6.36 6.30 7.33
C GLY A 15 5.45 5.46 8.23
N THR A 16 5.64 4.14 8.21
CA THR A 16 4.88 3.24 9.10
C THR A 16 5.50 3.26 10.50
N PRO A 17 4.73 3.55 11.57
CA PRO A 17 5.22 3.43 12.95
C PRO A 17 5.75 2.02 13.29
N SER A 18 6.84 1.93 14.05
CA SER A 18 7.54 0.67 14.35
C SER A 18 6.65 -0.41 14.97
N LYS A 19 5.64 -0.01 15.77
CA LYS A 19 4.67 -0.96 16.35
C LYS A 19 3.88 -1.74 15.29
N TYR A 20 3.54 -1.08 14.17
CA TYR A 20 2.81 -1.72 13.08
C TYR A 20 3.73 -2.55 12.20
N ILE A 21 4.96 -2.08 11.96
CA ILE A 21 5.97 -2.87 11.23
C ILE A 21 6.22 -4.20 11.96
N LYS A 22 6.35 -4.16 13.29
CA LYS A 22 6.50 -5.38 14.10
C LYS A 22 5.31 -6.34 13.92
N ALA A 23 4.08 -5.83 14.01
CA ALA A 23 2.88 -6.63 13.83
C ALA A 23 2.79 -7.23 12.40
N VAL A 24 3.14 -6.46 11.37
CA VAL A 24 3.19 -6.94 9.98
C VAL A 24 4.21 -8.07 9.83
N ARG A 25 5.42 -7.92 10.40
CA ARG A 25 6.42 -8.99 10.41
C ARG A 25 5.91 -10.23 11.11
N GLU A 26 5.23 -10.10 12.25
CA GLU A 26 4.65 -11.23 12.97
C GLU A 26 3.62 -11.99 12.11
N VAL A 27 2.77 -11.28 11.35
CA VAL A 27 1.83 -11.89 10.40
C VAL A 27 2.57 -12.68 9.31
N PHE A 28 3.65 -12.11 8.76
CA PHE A 28 4.43 -12.75 7.69
C PHE A 28 5.50 -13.74 8.16
N GLY A 29 5.51 -14.14 9.44
CA GLY A 29 6.48 -15.11 9.96
C GLY A 29 7.91 -14.56 10.13
N GLY A 30 8.04 -13.24 10.30
CA GLY A 30 9.27 -12.54 10.69
C GLY A 30 9.95 -11.74 9.57
N LYS A 31 9.51 -11.89 8.31
CA LYS A 31 10.15 -11.28 7.14
C LYS A 31 9.14 -10.54 6.27
N ILE A 32 9.57 -9.44 5.66
CA ILE A 32 8.85 -8.77 4.57
C ILE A 32 9.74 -8.89 3.34
N ASP A 33 9.25 -9.54 2.27
CA ASP A 33 10.04 -9.71 1.05
C ASP A 33 10.06 -8.44 0.20
N LEU A 34 8.91 -7.74 0.07
CA LEU A 34 8.81 -6.51 -0.72
C LEU A 34 8.10 -5.37 0.02
N ASP A 35 8.70 -4.18 -0.03
CA ASP A 35 8.05 -2.88 0.18
C ASP A 35 8.07 -2.06 -1.14
N PRO A 36 6.94 -1.95 -1.86
CA PRO A 36 6.88 -1.21 -3.12
C PRO A 36 6.63 0.30 -2.91
N CYS A 37 6.64 0.77 -1.67
CA CYS A 37 6.32 2.15 -1.28
C CYS A 37 7.41 2.74 -0.37
N SER A 38 8.64 2.24 -0.45
CA SER A 38 9.74 2.68 0.40
C SER A 38 10.20 4.11 0.05
N ASN A 39 10.92 4.71 0.98
CA ASN A 39 11.55 6.02 0.88
C ASN A 39 12.79 6.05 1.79
N GLU A 40 13.60 7.11 1.69
CA GLU A 40 14.87 7.25 2.43
C GLU A 40 14.73 7.16 3.97
N HIS A 41 13.52 7.29 4.49
CA HIS A 41 13.21 7.26 5.91
C HIS A 41 12.33 6.06 6.32
N SER A 42 12.09 5.11 5.39
CA SER A 42 11.31 3.91 5.70
C SER A 42 12.01 3.05 6.75
N LEU A 43 11.22 2.57 7.72
CA LEU A 43 11.69 1.63 8.75
C LEU A 43 11.27 0.18 8.44
N VAL A 44 10.62 -0.04 7.28
CA VAL A 44 10.04 -1.33 6.90
C VAL A 44 11.13 -2.39 6.73
N ASN A 45 12.28 -2.01 6.16
CA ASN A 45 13.44 -2.87 5.99
C ASN A 45 13.04 -4.22 5.37
N ALA A 46 12.40 -4.14 4.20
CA ALA A 46 12.06 -5.32 3.42
C ALA A 46 13.29 -5.85 2.69
N THR A 47 13.22 -7.07 2.15
CA THR A 47 14.34 -7.63 1.38
C THR A 47 14.57 -6.87 0.07
N VAL A 48 13.48 -6.44 -0.56
CA VAL A 48 13.48 -5.58 -1.74
C VAL A 48 12.61 -4.37 -1.45
N GLU A 49 13.12 -3.19 -1.81
CA GLU A 49 12.43 -1.93 -1.62
C GLU A 49 12.42 -1.13 -2.93
N PHE A 50 11.24 -0.69 -3.35
CA PHE A 50 11.12 0.22 -4.49
C PHE A 50 10.95 1.64 -4.00
N MET A 51 11.78 2.52 -4.55
CA MET A 51 11.84 3.93 -4.18
C MET A 51 11.97 4.77 -5.46
N LEU A 52 11.23 5.88 -5.49
CA LEU A 52 11.40 6.88 -6.54
C LEU A 52 12.67 7.71 -6.29
N PRO A 53 13.29 8.25 -7.36
CA PRO A 53 12.83 8.20 -8.75
C PRO A 53 13.22 6.92 -9.51
N GLU A 54 14.09 6.09 -8.98
CA GLU A 54 14.72 4.96 -9.69
C GLU A 54 13.71 3.84 -10.00
N HIS A 55 12.89 3.48 -9.01
CA HIS A 55 11.93 2.38 -9.08
C HIS A 55 10.53 2.86 -8.71
N ASP A 56 9.68 3.04 -9.72
CA ASP A 56 8.25 3.31 -9.50
C ASP A 56 7.52 2.01 -9.15
N GLY A 57 7.24 1.80 -7.86
CA GLY A 57 6.63 0.57 -7.37
C GLY A 57 5.29 0.18 -8.03
N LEU A 58 4.57 1.10 -8.68
CA LEU A 58 3.37 0.74 -9.46
C LEU A 58 3.69 0.12 -10.82
N LYS A 59 4.88 0.41 -11.38
CA LYS A 59 5.36 -0.11 -12.67
C LYS A 59 6.14 -1.41 -12.52
N GLU A 60 6.73 -1.65 -11.36
CA GLU A 60 7.49 -2.87 -11.08
C GLU A 60 6.60 -4.13 -10.98
N ILE A 61 7.25 -5.30 -11.11
CA ILE A 61 6.61 -6.61 -10.93
C ILE A 61 6.61 -6.97 -9.44
N TRP A 62 5.48 -7.46 -8.95
CA TRP A 62 5.28 -7.84 -7.54
C TRP A 62 5.19 -9.36 -7.40
N ASP A 63 6.27 -10.07 -7.78
CA ASP A 63 6.39 -11.52 -7.68
C ASP A 63 7.22 -11.89 -6.45
N PHE A 64 6.63 -11.66 -5.28
CA PHE A 64 7.25 -11.92 -3.99
C PHE A 64 6.27 -12.65 -3.06
N PRO A 65 6.74 -13.52 -2.16
CA PRO A 65 5.86 -14.24 -1.24
C PRO A 65 5.08 -13.31 -0.30
N THR A 66 5.75 -12.34 0.31
CA THR A 66 5.14 -11.40 1.28
C THR A 66 5.37 -9.95 0.89
N ILE A 67 4.29 -9.17 0.84
CA ILE A 67 4.33 -7.79 0.35
C ILE A 67 3.64 -6.88 1.35
N TYR A 68 4.38 -5.91 1.88
CA TYR A 68 3.80 -4.84 2.71
C TYR A 68 3.64 -3.57 1.88
N VAL A 69 2.45 -2.99 1.89
CA VAL A 69 2.12 -1.82 1.06
C VAL A 69 1.60 -0.69 1.95
N ASN A 70 2.37 0.38 2.10
CA ASN A 70 1.93 1.62 2.73
C ASN A 70 2.09 2.78 1.74
N PRO A 71 1.15 2.93 0.78
CA PRO A 71 1.33 3.84 -0.34
C PRO A 71 1.14 5.30 0.10
N PRO A 72 1.71 6.27 -0.63
CA PRO A 72 1.43 7.68 -0.36
C PRO A 72 -0.07 7.95 -0.50
N TYR A 73 -0.66 8.57 0.52
CA TYR A 73 -2.10 8.78 0.57
C TYR A 73 -2.55 9.91 -0.38
N GLY A 74 -3.66 9.68 -1.08
CA GLY A 74 -4.30 10.67 -1.96
C GLY A 74 -3.98 10.48 -3.44
N LYS A 75 -4.05 11.59 -4.19
CA LYS A 75 -3.79 11.63 -5.64
C LYS A 75 -2.40 12.19 -5.89
N ASP A 76 -1.60 11.44 -6.64
CA ASP A 76 -0.41 11.95 -7.29
C ASP A 76 -0.82 12.61 -8.61
N LYS A 77 -0.56 13.92 -8.75
CA LYS A 77 -0.94 14.68 -9.95
C LYS A 77 0.05 14.49 -11.08
N GLU A 78 1.33 14.30 -10.77
CA GLU A 78 2.41 14.19 -11.75
C GLU A 78 2.37 12.82 -12.41
N ARG A 79 2.25 11.76 -11.61
CA ARG A 79 2.14 10.38 -12.12
C ARG A 79 0.70 9.96 -12.45
N ASN A 80 -0.28 10.81 -12.13
CA ASN A 80 -1.71 10.53 -12.29
C ASN A 80 -2.16 9.21 -11.63
N THR A 81 -1.64 8.94 -10.43
CA THR A 81 -1.96 7.73 -9.65
C THR A 81 -2.78 8.07 -8.41
N THR A 82 -3.50 7.08 -7.90
CA THR A 82 -4.34 7.18 -6.71
C THR A 82 -4.27 5.88 -5.92
N ILE A 83 -4.88 5.84 -4.73
CA ILE A 83 -5.02 4.61 -3.93
C ILE A 83 -5.65 3.44 -4.70
N LYS A 84 -6.51 3.74 -5.69
CA LYS A 84 -7.10 2.73 -6.58
C LYS A 84 -6.03 1.92 -7.32
N ASN A 85 -4.95 2.56 -7.76
CA ASN A 85 -3.87 1.91 -8.51
C ASN A 85 -3.14 0.92 -7.61
N TRP A 86 -2.82 1.31 -6.38
CA TRP A 86 -2.17 0.44 -5.39
C TRP A 86 -3.03 -0.76 -5.00
N LEU A 87 -4.33 -0.55 -4.72
CA LEU A 87 -5.24 -1.64 -4.41
C LEU A 87 -5.43 -2.60 -5.59
N ALA A 88 -5.46 -2.08 -6.82
CA ALA A 88 -5.48 -2.91 -8.02
C ALA A 88 -4.22 -3.77 -8.14
N LYS A 89 -3.04 -3.21 -7.82
CA LYS A 89 -1.75 -3.90 -7.84
C LYS A 89 -1.67 -4.98 -6.76
N CYS A 90 -2.17 -4.72 -5.55
CA CYS A 90 -2.31 -5.73 -4.49
C CYS A 90 -3.14 -6.93 -4.96
N ALA A 91 -4.33 -6.68 -5.53
CA ALA A 91 -5.20 -7.73 -6.05
C ALA A 91 -4.61 -8.46 -7.27
N GLU A 92 -3.77 -7.79 -8.06
CA GLU A 92 -3.04 -8.40 -9.16
C GLU A 92 -1.92 -9.32 -8.67
N ALA A 93 -1.10 -8.88 -7.73
CA ALA A 93 0.01 -9.66 -7.18
C ALA A 93 -0.48 -10.99 -6.59
N HIS A 94 -1.51 -10.92 -5.73
CA HIS A 94 -2.14 -12.12 -5.17
C HIS A 94 -2.71 -13.04 -6.26
N ARG A 95 -3.44 -12.50 -7.24
CA ARG A 95 -4.08 -13.30 -8.30
C ARG A 95 -3.06 -13.98 -9.22
N LYS A 96 -1.98 -13.29 -9.57
CA LYS A 96 -0.99 -13.78 -10.55
C LYS A 96 0.08 -14.67 -9.93
N PHE A 97 0.55 -14.31 -8.74
CA PHE A 97 1.74 -14.91 -8.13
C PHE A 97 1.44 -15.61 -6.81
N GLY A 98 0.20 -15.51 -6.29
CA GLY A 98 -0.16 -16.08 -5.00
C GLY A 98 0.40 -15.33 -3.80
N SER A 99 0.93 -14.11 -4.00
CA SER A 99 1.51 -13.29 -2.94
C SER A 99 0.54 -13.05 -1.79
N GLU A 100 1.06 -13.08 -0.57
CA GLU A 100 0.40 -12.58 0.62
C GLU A 100 0.66 -11.07 0.72
N VAL A 101 -0.41 -10.27 0.62
CA VAL A 101 -0.29 -8.81 0.55
C VAL A 101 -1.03 -8.18 1.72
N LEU A 102 -0.31 -7.36 2.50
CA LEU A 102 -0.87 -6.56 3.58
C LEU A 102 -0.74 -5.08 3.23
N ALA A 103 -1.87 -4.40 3.12
CA ALA A 103 -1.91 -2.99 2.76
C ALA A 103 -2.43 -2.11 3.91
N LEU A 104 -1.64 -1.11 4.31
CA LEU A 104 -2.05 -0.07 5.24
C LEU A 104 -2.59 1.13 4.44
N VAL A 105 -3.91 1.25 4.38
CA VAL A 105 -4.58 2.24 3.52
C VAL A 105 -5.74 2.95 4.22
N PRO A 106 -6.08 4.18 3.81
CA PRO A 106 -7.26 4.87 4.32
C PRO A 106 -8.54 4.10 4.00
N VAL A 107 -9.43 3.99 4.99
CA VAL A 107 -10.74 3.35 4.80
C VAL A 107 -11.60 4.14 3.82
N ALA A 108 -12.10 3.46 2.77
CA ALA A 108 -12.89 4.08 1.71
C ALA A 108 -14.06 3.20 1.24
N THR A 109 -14.76 2.55 2.18
CA THR A 109 -15.77 1.50 1.94
C THR A 109 -16.89 1.87 0.95
N ASN A 110 -17.27 3.15 0.88
CA ASN A 110 -18.32 3.62 -0.03
C ASN A 110 -17.86 3.84 -1.47
N THR A 111 -16.57 3.68 -1.77
CA THR A 111 -16.01 3.96 -3.10
C THR A 111 -16.00 2.72 -4.01
N ASN A 112 -16.06 2.96 -5.33
CA ASN A 112 -16.04 1.88 -6.32
C ASN A 112 -14.73 1.06 -6.29
N HIS A 113 -13.58 1.70 -6.03
CA HIS A 113 -12.30 0.98 -6.01
C HIS A 113 -12.20 0.05 -4.80
N TRP A 114 -12.72 0.46 -3.63
CA TRP A 114 -12.77 -0.39 -2.46
C TRP A 114 -13.66 -1.61 -2.69
N LYS A 115 -14.87 -1.40 -3.23
CA LYS A 115 -15.78 -2.50 -3.56
C LYS A 115 -15.18 -3.47 -4.58
N LYS A 116 -14.40 -2.96 -5.53
CA LYS A 116 -13.80 -3.78 -6.60
C LYS A 116 -12.57 -4.58 -6.16
N PHE A 117 -11.70 -4.00 -5.33
CA PHE A 117 -10.38 -4.55 -5.02
C PHE A 117 -10.23 -5.02 -3.57
N VAL A 118 -11.14 -4.65 -2.67
CA VAL A 118 -11.08 -5.04 -1.26
C VAL A 118 -12.25 -5.95 -0.91
N PHE A 119 -13.50 -5.52 -1.13
CA PHE A 119 -14.66 -6.35 -0.78
C PHE A 119 -14.74 -7.61 -1.66
N GLY A 120 -14.89 -8.76 -0.99
CA GLY A 120 -14.87 -10.08 -1.64
C GLY A 120 -13.51 -10.48 -2.23
N LYS A 121 -12.44 -9.74 -1.93
CA LYS A 121 -11.07 -10.00 -2.38
C LYS A 121 -10.09 -10.12 -1.22
N ALA A 122 -10.20 -9.24 -0.22
CA ALA A 122 -9.39 -9.31 0.98
C ALA A 122 -9.85 -10.47 1.87
N ALA A 123 -8.89 -11.24 2.38
CA ALA A 123 -9.14 -12.31 3.34
C ALA A 123 -9.56 -11.76 4.72
N ALA A 124 -9.06 -10.59 5.09
CA ALA A 124 -9.39 -9.90 6.34
C ALA A 124 -9.30 -8.38 6.15
N ILE A 125 -10.03 -7.65 7.00
CA ILE A 125 -9.95 -6.19 7.11
C ILE A 125 -9.88 -5.85 8.60
N CYS A 126 -8.79 -5.18 9.01
CA CYS A 126 -8.56 -4.78 10.40
C CYS A 126 -8.59 -3.25 10.50
N PHE A 127 -9.07 -2.74 11.63
CA PHE A 127 -9.08 -1.30 11.92
C PHE A 127 -8.07 -1.00 13.02
N LEU A 128 -7.31 0.09 12.84
CA LEU A 128 -6.39 0.58 13.86
C LEU A 128 -7.18 1.32 14.94
N LEU A 129 -6.86 1.04 16.21
CA LEU A 129 -7.40 1.70 17.40
C LEU A 129 -6.47 2.83 17.87
#